data_AF-A0A1G9IZH2-F1
#
_entry.id   AF-A0A1G9IZH2-F1
#
_cell.length_a   1.000
_cell.length_b   1.000
_cell.length_c   1.000
_cell.angle_alpha   90.00
_cell.angle_beta   90.00
_cell.angle_gamma   90.00
#
_symmetry.space_group_name_H-M   'P 1'
#
loop_
_entity.id
_entity.type
_entity.pdbx_description
1 polymer ?
#
loop_
_entity_poly.entity_id
_entity_poly.type
_entity_poly.pdbx_seq_one_letter_code
_entity_poly.pdbx_strand_id
1 'polypeptide(L)'
;MQDTMRSPFVRAILTLVFEISLVVLMMPVISLLTWKNSDITGAFSLTFYLTAIPINYIYNYVFDLVLLKRGKPLYERSVSLRIFHALLFEAILLPIQIPLAMNMLDLSFGKALTLGLSLAAVVSVYNFLSNKAFDTHL
;
A
#
# COMPACT_ATOMS: atom_id res chain seq x y z
N MET A 1 -31.60 -4.02 13.12
CA MET A 1 -30.70 -2.87 13.31
C MET A 1 -29.80 -3.20 14.48
N GLN A 2 -28.53 -3.52 14.21
CA GLN A 2 -27.55 -3.76 15.26
C GLN A 2 -26.37 -2.84 14.97
N ASP A 3 -26.58 -1.55 15.23
CA ASP A 3 -25.56 -0.51 15.14
C ASP A 3 -24.71 -0.56 16.41
N THR A 4 -23.87 -1.58 16.54
CA THR A 4 -22.79 -1.59 17.53
C THR A 4 -21.50 -1.25 16.79
N MET A 5 -21.03 0.00 16.93
CA MET A 5 -19.67 0.35 16.58
C MET A 5 -18.73 -0.67 17.24
N ARG A 6 -18.02 -1.47 16.44
CA ARG A 6 -17.05 -2.44 16.96
C ARG A 6 -16.04 -1.70 17.84
N SER A 7 -15.75 -2.25 19.02
CA SER A 7 -14.80 -1.70 19.99
C SER A 7 -13.52 -1.21 19.30
N PRO A 8 -12.92 -0.07 19.70
CA PRO A 8 -11.65 0.42 19.15
C PRO A 8 -10.56 -0.65 19.09
N PHE A 9 -10.58 -1.57 20.06
CA PHE A 9 -9.69 -2.72 20.12
C PHE A 9 -9.90 -3.72 18.96
N VAL A 10 -11.16 -4.05 18.64
CA VAL A 10 -11.50 -4.94 17.52
C VAL A 10 -11.09 -4.31 16.19
N ARG A 11 -11.24 -2.99 16.06
CA ARG A 11 -10.79 -2.24 14.88
C ARG A 11 -9.27 -2.30 14.72
N ALA A 12 -8.52 -2.10 15.82
CA ALA A 12 -7.06 -2.19 15.79
C ALA A 12 -6.57 -3.59 15.40
N ILE A 13 -7.17 -4.65 15.95
CA ILE A 13 -6.85 -6.04 15.57
C ILE A 13 -7.13 -6.27 14.09
N LEU A 14 -8.29 -5.84 13.59
CA LEU A 14 -8.63 -6.00 12.18
C LEU A 14 -7.62 -5.29 11.29
N THR A 15 -7.27 -4.03 11.57
CA THR A 15 -6.24 -3.29 10.83
C THR A 15 -4.91 -4.03 10.82
N LEU A 16 -4.43 -4.49 11.98
CA LEU A 16 -3.19 -5.25 12.08
C LEU A 16 -3.23 -6.55 11.27
N VAL A 17 -4.35 -7.27 11.29
CA VAL A 17 -4.53 -8.49 10.49
C VAL A 17 -4.49 -8.18 8.99
N PHE A 18 -5.07 -7.07 8.54
CA PHE A 18 -5.00 -6.65 7.13
C PHE A 18 -3.60 -6.24 6.71
N GLU A 19 -2.88 -5.55 7.57
CA GLU A 19 -1.50 -5.15 7.31
C GLU A 19 -0.58 -6.36 7.21
N ILE A 20 -0.67 -7.29 8.18
CA ILE A 20 0.13 -8.52 8.18
C ILE A 20 -0.22 -9.42 6.99
N SER A 21 -1.51 -9.60 6.70
CA SER A 21 -1.93 -10.41 5.55
C SER A 21 -1.48 -9.83 4.22
N LEU A 22 -1.44 -8.51 4.07
CA LEU A 22 -0.87 -7.87 2.88
C LEU A 22 0.63 -8.19 2.74
N VAL A 23 1.40 -8.07 3.82
CA VAL A 23 2.84 -8.42 3.81
C VAL A 23 3.06 -9.90 3.47
N VAL A 24 2.27 -10.79 4.08
CA VAL A 24 2.34 -12.23 3.83
C VAL A 24 1.92 -12.57 2.40
N LEU A 25 0.94 -11.87 1.83
CA LEU A 25 0.50 -12.04 0.44
C LEU A 25 1.56 -11.55 -0.55
N MET A 26 2.31 -10.50 -0.21
CA MET A 26 3.37 -9.97 -1.08
C MET A 26 4.52 -10.95 -1.26
N MET A 27 4.88 -11.70 -0.22
CA MET A 27 5.98 -12.68 -0.30
C MET A 27 5.85 -13.67 -1.48
N PRO A 28 4.76 -14.45 -1.64
CA PRO A 28 4.62 -15.36 -2.78
C PRO A 28 4.50 -14.61 -4.12
N VAL A 29 3.86 -13.43 -4.16
CA VAL A 29 3.78 -12.62 -5.38
C VAL A 29 5.18 -12.22 -5.85
N ILE A 30 6.01 -11.73 -4.95
CA ILE A 30 7.38 -11.32 -5.26
C ILE A 30 8.22 -12.52 -5.65
N SER A 31 8.08 -13.65 -4.95
CA SER A 31 8.77 -14.90 -5.29
C SER A 31 8.41 -15.38 -6.70
N LEU A 32 7.12 -15.35 -7.08
CA LEU A 32 6.67 -15.70 -8.42
C LEU A 32 7.21 -14.74 -9.50
N LEU A 33 7.25 -13.44 -9.22
CA LEU A 33 7.72 -12.44 -10.19
C LEU A 33 9.24 -12.42 -10.37
N THR A 34 9.99 -12.77 -9.31
CA THR A 34 11.45 -12.61 -9.27
C THR A 34 12.21 -13.93 -9.31
N TRP A 35 11.52 -15.06 -9.14
CA TRP A 35 12.10 -16.41 -9.03
C TRP A 35 13.10 -16.55 -7.87
N LYS A 36 12.91 -15.75 -6.81
CA LYS A 36 13.75 -15.75 -5.59
C LYS A 36 13.07 -16.55 -4.47
N ASN A 37 13.89 -17.04 -3.54
CA ASN A 37 13.43 -17.83 -2.38
C ASN A 37 12.46 -17.03 -1.47
N SER A 38 11.60 -17.75 -0.74
CA SER A 38 10.66 -17.16 0.21
C SER A 38 11.33 -16.31 1.29
N ASP A 39 12.54 -16.70 1.72
CA ASP A 39 13.24 -16.02 2.81
C ASP A 39 13.62 -14.58 2.44
N ILE A 40 14.23 -14.40 1.27
CA ILE A 40 14.70 -13.08 0.80
C ILE A 40 13.54 -12.20 0.35
N THR A 41 12.49 -12.80 -0.22
CA THR A 41 11.28 -12.08 -0.65
C THR A 41 10.40 -11.67 0.53
N GLY A 42 10.36 -12.49 1.59
CA GLY A 42 9.75 -12.14 2.87
C GLY A 42 10.49 -10.99 3.56
N ALA A 43 11.82 -11.06 3.64
CA ALA A 43 12.65 -9.99 4.18
C ALA A 43 12.44 -8.66 3.41
N PHE A 44 12.47 -8.71 2.08
CA PHE A 44 12.16 -7.54 1.24
C PHE A 44 10.75 -7.00 1.50
N SER A 45 9.74 -7.86 1.58
CA SER A 45 8.34 -7.45 1.82
C SER A 45 8.21 -6.69 3.15
N LEU A 46 8.86 -7.19 4.21
CA LEU A 46 8.87 -6.54 5.52
C LEU A 46 9.63 -5.21 5.49
N THR A 47 10.83 -5.17 4.89
CA THR A 47 11.62 -3.93 4.80
C THR A 47 10.88 -2.86 3.99
N PHE A 48 10.27 -3.25 2.87
CA PHE A 48 9.45 -2.37 2.06
C PHE A 48 8.25 -1.84 2.85
N TYR A 49 7.54 -2.72 3.57
CA TYR A 49 6.39 -2.35 4.40
C TYR A 49 6.76 -1.31 5.48
N LEU A 50 7.84 -1.55 6.23
CA LEU A 50 8.33 -0.64 7.26
C LEU A 50 8.78 0.72 6.70
N THR A 51 9.28 0.73 5.46
CA THR A 51 9.64 1.96 4.76
C THR A 51 8.40 2.70 4.24
N ALA A 52 7.42 1.97 3.75
CA ALA A 52 6.22 2.52 3.13
C ALA A 52 5.26 3.17 4.14
N ILE A 53 5.10 2.61 5.35
CA ILE A 53 4.21 3.18 6.39
C ILE A 53 4.50 4.66 6.68
N PRO A 54 5.72 5.07 7.08
CA PRO A 54 5.99 6.47 7.40
C PRO A 54 5.83 7.38 6.19
N ILE A 55 6.23 6.92 4.99
CA ILE A 55 6.06 7.69 3.75
C ILE A 55 4.58 7.89 3.46
N ASN A 56 3.77 6.84 3.55
CA ASN A 56 2.32 6.90 3.36
C ASN A 56 1.66 7.86 4.35
N TYR A 57 2.05 7.81 5.62
CA TYR A 57 1.54 8.73 6.64
C TYR A 57 1.87 10.19 6.31
N ILE A 58 3.15 10.50 6.03
CA ILE A 58 3.60 11.85 5.68
C ILE A 58 2.90 12.34 4.41
N TYR A 59 2.82 11.50 3.39
CA TYR A 59 2.18 11.81 2.12
C TYR A 59 0.71 12.17 2.30
N ASN A 60 -0.05 11.32 2.99
CA ASN A 60 -1.47 11.57 3.24
C ASN A 60 -1.68 12.88 4.02
N TYR A 61 -0.86 13.12 5.05
CA TYR A 61 -0.92 14.35 5.84
C TYR A 61 -0.65 15.61 4.99
N VAL A 62 0.41 15.59 4.19
CA VAL A 62 0.77 16.72 3.31
C VAL A 62 -0.31 16.96 2.26
N PHE A 63 -0.85 15.89 1.67
CA PHE A 63 -1.91 16.00 0.66
C PHE A 63 -3.18 16.63 1.25
N ASP A 64 -3.58 16.21 2.45
CA ASP A 64 -4.74 16.76 3.15
C ASP A 64 -4.54 18.24 3.48
N LEU A 65 -3.34 18.64 3.93
CA LEU A 65 -3.01 20.05 4.15
C LEU A 65 -3.12 20.88 2.86
N VAL A 66 -2.66 20.34 1.72
CA VAL A 66 -2.76 21.01 0.42
C VAL A 66 -4.21 21.17 -0.02
N LEU A 67 -5.06 20.16 0.22
CA LEU A 67 -6.49 20.25 -0.07
C LEU A 67 -7.19 21.31 0.79
N LEU A 68 -6.92 21.32 2.10
CA LEU A 68 -7.47 22.32 3.02
C LEU A 68 -7.05 23.74 2.65
N LYS A 69 -5.78 23.96 2.31
CA LYS A 69 -5.28 25.25 1.84
C LYS A 69 -5.93 25.70 0.53
N ARG A 70 -6.42 24.77 -0.28
CA ARG A 70 -7.14 25.03 -1.54
C ARG A 70 -8.66 25.10 -1.36
N GLY A 71 -9.16 25.05 -0.13
CA GLY A 71 -10.59 25.11 0.19
C GLY A 71 -11.39 23.90 -0.35
N LYS A 72 -10.73 22.77 -0.63
CA LYS A 72 -11.39 21.57 -1.16
C LYS A 72 -11.85 20.65 -0.01
N PRO A 73 -13.02 20.01 -0.12
CA PRO A 73 -13.49 19.03 0.86
C PRO A 73 -12.57 17.80 0.90
N LEU A 74 -12.32 17.26 2.10
CA LEU A 74 -11.44 16.11 2.31
C LEU A 74 -12.06 14.77 1.85
N TYR A 75 -13.38 14.62 1.99
CA TYR A 75 -14.10 13.35 1.83
C TYR A 75 -14.81 13.20 0.48
N GLU A 76 -15.13 14.30 -0.21
CA GLU A 76 -15.73 14.27 -1.56
C GLU A 76 -14.64 14.25 -2.65
N ARG A 77 -13.76 13.25 -2.60
CA ARG A 77 -12.71 13.10 -3.62
C ARG A 77 -13.31 12.51 -4.89
N SER A 78 -13.37 13.32 -5.95
CA SER A 78 -13.68 12.84 -7.30
C SER A 78 -12.73 11.71 -7.71
N VAL A 79 -13.20 10.81 -8.58
CA VAL A 79 -12.39 9.69 -9.09
C VAL A 79 -11.07 10.19 -9.68
N SER A 80 -11.08 11.30 -10.42
CA SER A 80 -9.89 11.92 -10.99
C SER A 80 -8.88 12.35 -9.93
N LEU A 81 -9.34 12.88 -8.78
CA LEU A 81 -8.45 13.25 -7.67
C LEU A 81 -7.84 12.02 -7.00
N ARG A 82 -8.60 10.91 -6.90
CA ARG A 82 -8.08 9.64 -6.37
C ARG A 82 -7.00 9.05 -7.26
N ILE A 83 -7.20 9.06 -8.58
CA ILE A 83 -6.21 8.60 -9.56
C ILE A 83 -4.95 9.46 -9.47
N PHE A 84 -5.10 10.80 -9.48
CA PHE A 84 -3.97 11.71 -9.34
C PHE A 84 -3.19 11.47 -8.04
N HIS A 85 -3.91 11.31 -6.92
CA HIS A 85 -3.31 10.99 -5.62
C HIS A 85 -2.55 9.66 -5.63
N ALA A 86 -3.10 8.61 -6.24
CA ALA A 86 -2.43 7.32 -6.32
C ALA A 86 -1.16 7.40 -7.19
N LEU A 87 -1.24 8.06 -8.36
CA LEU A 87 -0.09 8.22 -9.25
C LEU A 87 1.03 9.06 -8.62
N LEU A 88 0.67 10.13 -7.91
CA LEU A 88 1.64 10.97 -7.22
C LEU A 88 2.32 10.22 -6.07
N PHE A 89 1.58 9.40 -5.32
CA PHE A 89 2.16 8.54 -4.29
C PHE A 89 3.16 7.55 -4.88
N GLU A 90 2.76 6.86 -5.95
CA GLU A 90 3.60 5.87 -6.63
C GLU A 90 4.89 6.52 -7.17
N ALA A 91 4.80 7.74 -7.70
CA ALA A 91 5.96 8.50 -8.16
C ALA A 91 6.96 8.86 -7.05
N ILE A 92 6.51 8.96 -5.79
CA ILE A 92 7.36 9.18 -4.61
C ILE A 92 7.93 7.86 -4.11
N LEU A 93 7.14 6.78 -4.15
CA LEU A 93 7.51 5.49 -3.58
C LEU A 93 8.45 4.69 -4.48
N LEU A 94 8.26 4.70 -5.80
CA LEU A 94 9.08 3.96 -6.77
C LEU A 94 10.57 4.29 -6.68
N PRO A 95 11.01 5.57 -6.59
CA PRO A 95 12.43 5.91 -6.41
C PRO A 95 13.08 5.31 -5.15
N ILE A 96 12.28 4.93 -4.15
CA ILE A 96 12.76 4.31 -2.91
C ILE A 96 12.70 2.77 -3.02
N GLN A 97 11.61 2.27 -3.59
CA GLN A 97 11.38 0.84 -3.78
C GLN A 97 12.35 0.22 -4.79
N ILE A 98 12.69 0.94 -5.87
CA ILE A 98 13.58 0.43 -6.93
C ILE A 98 14.98 0.13 -6.38
N PRO A 99 15.70 1.07 -5.72
CA PRO A 99 16.99 0.77 -5.10
C PRO A 99 16.91 -0.36 -4.08
N LEU A 100 15.85 -0.42 -3.28
CA LEU A 100 15.65 -1.49 -2.32
C LEU A 100 15.57 -2.85 -3.02
N ALA A 101 14.79 -2.94 -4.11
CA ALA A 101 14.61 -4.16 -4.88
C ALA A 101 15.90 -4.55 -5.63
N MET A 102 16.61 -3.59 -6.20
CA MET A 102 17.89 -3.83 -6.85
C MET A 102 18.91 -4.39 -5.87
N ASN A 103 19.03 -3.81 -4.68
CA ASN A 103 20.03 -4.20 -3.69
C ASN A 103 19.68 -5.50 -2.95
N MET A 104 18.42 -5.68 -2.54
CA MET A 104 18.02 -6.85 -1.75
C MET A 104 17.71 -8.08 -2.59
N LEU A 105 17.13 -7.90 -3.77
CA LEU A 105 16.72 -9.01 -4.64
C LEU A 105 17.67 -9.23 -5.82
N ASP A 106 18.73 -8.43 -5.93
CA ASP A 106 19.71 -8.49 -7.03
C ASP A 106 19.01 -8.39 -8.40
N LEU A 107 18.19 -7.36 -8.54
CA LEU A 107 17.41 -7.09 -9.75
C LEU A 107 18.06 -5.97 -10.56
N SER A 108 18.07 -6.12 -11.89
CA SER A 108 18.30 -5.00 -12.80
C SER A 108 17.22 -3.93 -12.62
N PHE A 109 17.53 -2.68 -12.94
CA PHE A 109 16.57 -1.56 -12.88
C PHE A 109 15.22 -1.87 -13.52
N GLY A 110 15.21 -2.42 -14.74
CA GLY A 110 13.96 -2.75 -15.44
C GLY A 110 13.09 -3.75 -14.66
N LYS A 111 13.70 -4.82 -14.14
CA LYS A 111 13.00 -5.81 -13.29
C LYS A 111 12.50 -5.19 -11.98
N ALA A 112 13.29 -4.33 -11.35
CA ALA A 112 12.90 -3.63 -10.12
C ALA A 112 11.73 -2.65 -10.35
N LEU A 113 11.73 -1.93 -11.48
CA LEU A 113 10.62 -1.07 -11.89
C LEU A 113 9.35 -1.88 -12.16
N THR A 114 9.46 -2.97 -12.92
CA THR A 114 8.32 -3.87 -13.16
C THR A 114 7.78 -4.44 -11.86
N LEU A 115 8.65 -4.88 -10.95
CA LEU A 115 8.25 -5.35 -9.63
C LEU A 115 7.48 -4.27 -8.87
N GLY A 116 7.99 -3.03 -8.83
CA GLY A 116 7.31 -1.90 -8.18
C GLY A 116 5.88 -1.71 -8.69
N LEU A 117 5.72 -1.57 -10.00
CA LEU A 117 4.42 -1.38 -10.65
C LEU A 117 3.47 -2.57 -10.44
N SER A 118 3.99 -3.80 -10.49
CA SER A 118 3.19 -5.00 -10.22
C SER A 118 2.68 -5.03 -8.77
N LEU A 119 3.54 -4.70 -7.80
CA LEU A 119 3.13 -4.67 -6.39
C LEU A 119 2.10 -3.56 -6.14
N ALA A 120 2.28 -2.37 -6.73
CA ALA A 120 1.30 -1.30 -6.65
C ALA A 120 -0.08 -1.72 -7.20
N ALA A 121 -0.11 -2.45 -8.31
CA ALA A 121 -1.34 -3.01 -8.87
C ALA A 121 -1.99 -4.02 -7.92
N VAL A 122 -1.21 -4.95 -7.35
CA VAL A 122 -1.71 -5.94 -6.37
C VAL A 122 -2.26 -5.27 -5.12
N VAL A 123 -1.56 -4.29 -4.56
CA VAL A 123 -2.04 -3.49 -3.42
C VAL A 123 -3.35 -2.76 -3.77
N SER A 124 -3.44 -2.19 -4.96
CA SER A 124 -4.65 -1.48 -5.40
C SER A 124 -5.86 -2.42 -5.50
N VAL A 125 -5.68 -3.62 -6.06
CA VAL A 125 -6.72 -4.65 -6.12
C VAL A 125 -7.08 -5.14 -4.72
N TYR A 126 -6.09 -5.41 -3.86
CA TYR A 126 -6.30 -5.80 -2.48
C TYR A 126 -7.12 -4.75 -1.72
N ASN A 127 -6.75 -3.47 -1.80
CA ASN A 127 -7.47 -2.38 -1.16
C ASN A 127 -8.91 -2.27 -1.68
N PHE A 128 -9.13 -2.43 -3.00
CA PHE A 128 -10.47 -2.42 -3.57
C PHE A 128 -11.34 -3.58 -3.05
N LEU A 129 -10.80 -4.81 -3.04
CA LEU A 129 -11.49 -6.00 -2.54
C LEU A 129 -11.78 -5.92 -1.04
N SER A 130 -10.79 -5.50 -0.25
CA SER A 130 -10.93 -5.27 1.18
C SER A 130 -11.96 -4.19 1.46
N ASN A 131 -11.92 -3.05 0.77
CA ASN A 131 -12.93 -2.01 0.92
C ASN A 131 -14.33 -2.55 0.59
N LYS A 132 -14.50 -3.30 -0.50
CA LYS A 132 -15.80 -3.88 -0.88
C LYS A 132 -16.32 -4.91 0.13
N ALA A 133 -15.44 -5.75 0.68
CA ALA A 133 -15.82 -6.74 1.68
C ALA A 133 -16.30 -6.08 2.99
N PHE A 134 -15.79 -4.89 3.29
CA PHE A 134 -16.12 -4.15 4.51
C PHE A 134 -17.27 -3.16 4.36
N ASP A 135 -17.48 -2.57 3.17
CA ASP A 135 -18.63 -1.69 2.88
C ASP A 135 -19.98 -2.41 3.01
N THR A 136 -20.00 -3.75 2.94
CA THR A 136 -21.18 -4.57 3.20
C THR A 136 -21.40 -4.92 4.69
N HIS A 137 -20.47 -4.58 5.59
CA HIS A 137 -20.49 -5.03 7.00
C HIS A 137 -20.03 -3.99 8.04
N LEU A 138 -20.03 -2.69 7.70
CA LEU A 138 -19.79 -1.59 8.64
C LEU A 138 -20.91 -0.54 8.57
#